data_AF-A0AAN5CKU4-F1
#
_entry.id   AF-A0AAN5CKU4-F1
#
_cell.length_a   1.000
_cell.length_b   1.000
_cell.length_c   1.000
_cell.angle_alpha   90.00
_cell.angle_beta   90.00
_cell.angle_gamma   90.00
#
_symmetry.space_group_name_H-M   'P 1'
#
loop_
_entity.id
_entity.type
_entity.pdbx_description
1 polymer ?
#
loop_
_entity_poly.entity_id
_entity_poly.type
_entity_poly.pdbx_seq_one_letter_code
_entity_poly.pdbx_strand_id
1 'polypeptide(L)'
;AHRTLLYIKDAAGTPERGELTLAVHVNFTRSFDTIDRMSLWPGPVSLVVYGSDHHRMLLNNFLHKNKNGASERMAVHFVHPTIGDSVYPAAYLAKIAVDAARTERVLAAYELEDLDVSMGLYSKFQNLDDEHSEIAIIQSEK
;
A
#
# COMPACT_ATOMS: atom_id res chain seq x y z
N ALA A 1 2.71 16.87 -13.79
CA ALA A 1 3.46 15.65 -14.11
C ALA A 1 4.03 15.12 -12.80
N HIS A 2 3.44 14.08 -12.23
CA HIS A 2 3.80 13.55 -10.93
C HIS A 2 5.14 12.80 -11.05
N ARG A 3 6.17 13.25 -10.34
CA ARG A 3 7.52 12.68 -10.44
C ARG A 3 7.79 11.65 -9.34
N THR A 4 8.31 10.52 -9.84
CA THR A 4 9.14 9.50 -9.20
C THR A 4 8.55 8.79 -7.99
N LEU A 5 8.12 7.55 -8.24
CA LEU A 5 7.97 6.54 -7.20
C LEU A 5 9.34 6.31 -6.55
N LEU A 6 9.47 6.68 -5.28
CA LEU A 6 10.68 6.39 -4.51
C LEU A 6 10.44 5.17 -3.63
N TYR A 7 11.28 4.16 -3.79
CA TYR A 7 11.28 2.98 -2.94
C TYR A 7 11.92 3.34 -1.60
N ILE A 8 11.15 3.29 -0.52
CA ILE A 8 11.68 3.52 0.85
C ILE A 8 12.00 2.19 1.51
N LYS A 9 11.09 1.23 1.39
CA LYS A 9 11.25 -0.11 1.94
C LYS A 9 10.77 -1.12 0.92
N ASP A 10 11.56 -2.16 0.73
CA ASP A 10 11.13 -3.33 -0.03
C ASP A 10 10.58 -4.42 0.89
N ALA A 11 9.63 -5.20 0.38
CA ALA A 11 9.18 -6.41 1.09
C ALA A 11 10.30 -7.45 1.04
N ALA A 12 10.64 -8.04 2.20
CA ALA A 12 11.76 -8.98 2.33
C ALA A 12 11.49 -10.34 1.66
N GLY A 13 10.22 -10.71 1.52
CA GLY A 13 9.78 -11.96 0.89
C GLY A 13 9.35 -11.79 -0.57
N THR A 14 9.55 -12.86 -1.35
CA THR A 14 8.83 -13.03 -2.62
C THR A 14 7.45 -13.59 -2.28
N PRO A 15 6.34 -13.00 -2.77
CA PRO A 15 5.01 -13.51 -2.49
C PRO A 15 4.84 -14.96 -2.94
N GLU A 16 4.05 -15.71 -2.18
CA GLU A 16 3.65 -17.06 -2.59
C GLU A 16 2.62 -17.00 -3.73
N ARG A 17 2.56 -18.08 -4.53
CA ARG A 17 1.66 -18.17 -5.67
C ARG A 17 0.20 -18.16 -5.19
N GLY A 18 -0.56 -17.14 -5.60
CA GLY A 18 -1.96 -16.96 -5.21
C GLY A 18 -2.21 -16.07 -3.99
N GLU A 19 -1.16 -15.45 -3.42
CA GLU A 19 -1.34 -14.42 -2.40
C GLU A 19 -2.09 -13.20 -2.92
N LEU A 20 -2.85 -12.57 -2.03
CA LEU A 20 -3.58 -11.33 -2.29
C LEU A 20 -2.78 -10.15 -1.71
N THR A 21 -2.28 -9.28 -2.58
CA THR A 21 -1.64 -8.04 -2.14
C THR A 21 -2.70 -7.02 -1.77
N LEU A 22 -2.58 -6.40 -0.60
CA LEU A 22 -3.36 -5.21 -0.26
C LEU A 22 -2.63 -3.95 -0.76
N ALA A 23 -3.21 -3.26 -1.73
CA ALA A 23 -2.70 -2.02 -2.30
C ALA A 23 -3.38 -0.82 -1.64
N VAL A 24 -2.57 0.05 -1.06
CA VAL A 24 -3.03 1.14 -0.19
C VAL A 24 -2.28 2.41 -0.52
N HIS A 25 -2.97 3.56 -0.45
CA HIS A 25 -2.34 4.86 -0.50
C HIS A 25 -2.81 5.77 0.63
N VAL A 26 -1.91 6.62 1.16
CA VAL A 26 -2.22 7.55 2.25
C VAL A 26 -1.45 8.85 2.16
N ASN A 27 -1.98 9.90 2.80
CA ASN A 27 -1.18 11.07 3.16
C ASN A 27 -0.20 10.72 4.28
N PHE A 28 0.96 11.38 4.30
CA PHE A 28 1.99 11.18 5.32
C PHE A 28 1.45 11.25 6.76
N THR A 29 0.52 12.17 7.03
CA THR A 29 -0.07 12.36 8.37
C THR A 29 -0.74 11.11 8.94
N ARG A 30 -1.19 10.19 8.07
CA ARG A 30 -1.83 8.92 8.45
C ARG A 30 -0.92 7.71 8.27
N SER A 31 0.32 7.91 7.81
CA SER A 31 1.17 6.82 7.35
C SER A 31 1.61 5.89 8.47
N PHE A 32 1.90 6.41 9.67
CA PHE A 32 2.32 5.59 10.80
C PHE A 32 1.21 4.67 11.29
N ASP A 33 0.02 5.22 11.58
CA ASP A 33 -1.15 4.42 11.98
C ASP A 33 -1.53 3.39 10.91
N THR A 34 -1.37 3.76 9.63
CA THR A 34 -1.61 2.85 8.52
C THR A 34 -0.59 1.71 8.52
N ILE A 35 0.70 1.97 8.73
CA ILE A 35 1.72 0.92 8.80
C ILE A 35 1.41 -0.06 9.92
N ASP A 36 1.04 0.44 11.10
CA ASP A 36 0.70 -0.40 12.24
C ASP A 36 -0.55 -1.24 11.94
N ARG A 37 -1.60 -0.66 11.36
CA ARG A 37 -2.81 -1.40 10.97
C ARG A 37 -2.53 -2.44 9.88
N MET A 38 -1.73 -2.10 8.86
CA MET A 38 -1.38 -3.01 7.77
C MET A 38 -0.44 -4.14 8.21
N SER A 39 0.19 -4.04 9.39
CA SER A 39 0.95 -5.16 9.96
C SER A 39 0.07 -6.39 10.28
N LEU A 40 -1.23 -6.18 10.44
CA LEU A 40 -2.23 -7.22 10.68
C LEU A 40 -2.67 -7.92 9.40
N TRP A 41 -2.39 -7.34 8.22
CA TRP A 41 -2.71 -7.98 6.96
C TRP A 41 -1.84 -9.22 6.76
N PRO A 42 -2.43 -10.39 6.50
CA PRO A 42 -1.65 -11.61 6.37
C PRO A 42 -0.97 -11.74 5.02
N GLY A 43 -1.38 -11.00 3.99
CA GLY A 43 -0.72 -11.05 2.67
C GLY A 43 0.41 -10.02 2.52
N PRO A 44 0.96 -9.90 1.31
CA PRO A 44 1.78 -8.77 0.92
C PRO A 44 1.00 -7.46 1.00
N VAL A 45 1.71 -6.37 1.29
CA VAL A 45 1.15 -5.02 1.31
C VAL A 45 1.99 -4.12 0.40
N SER A 46 1.32 -3.37 -0.47
CA SER A 46 1.90 -2.30 -1.28
C SER A 46 1.36 -0.96 -0.77
N LEU A 47 2.17 -0.24 0.01
CA LEU A 47 1.78 1.03 0.60
C LEU A 47 2.45 2.20 -0.14
N VAL A 48 1.65 3.15 -0.59
CA VAL A 48 2.13 4.40 -1.20
C VAL A 48 1.83 5.58 -0.26
N VAL A 49 2.86 6.30 0.14
CA VAL A 49 2.74 7.49 1.00
C VAL A 49 2.99 8.76 0.20
N TYR A 50 2.07 9.72 0.32
CA TYR A 50 2.18 11.03 -0.30
C TYR A 50 2.64 12.09 0.70
N GLY A 51 3.66 12.87 0.34
CA GLY A 51 4.14 13.95 1.20
C GLY A 51 5.37 14.69 0.68
N SER A 52 5.90 15.62 1.48
CA SER A 52 7.09 16.39 1.15
C SER A 52 8.39 15.60 1.34
N ASP A 53 9.53 16.16 0.89
CA ASP A 53 10.85 15.58 1.18
C ASP A 53 11.14 15.46 2.68
N HIS A 54 10.69 16.42 3.48
CA HIS A 54 10.82 16.35 4.93
C HIS A 54 10.05 15.15 5.49
N HIS A 55 8.81 14.94 5.03
CA HIS A 55 7.99 13.79 5.40
C HIS A 55 8.65 12.46 5.00
N ARG A 56 9.26 12.39 3.81
CA ARG A 56 10.01 11.21 3.36
C ARG A 56 11.13 10.86 4.34
N MET A 57 11.91 11.86 4.78
CA MET A 57 13.00 11.64 5.74
C MET A 57 12.47 11.10 7.07
N LEU A 58 11.37 11.67 7.59
CA LEU A 58 10.74 11.21 8.82
C LEU A 58 10.25 9.76 8.71
N LEU A 59 9.58 9.43 7.60
CA LEU A 59 9.10 8.07 7.34
C LEU A 59 10.26 7.07 7.23
N ASN A 60 11.32 7.44 6.52
CA ASN A 60 12.50 6.59 6.39
C ASN A 60 13.16 6.31 7.76
N ASN A 61 13.29 7.34 8.59
CA ASN A 61 13.83 7.21 9.94
C ASN A 61 12.96 6.31 10.83
N PHE A 62 11.63 6.43 10.72
CA PHE A 62 10.69 5.56 11.43
C PHE A 62 10.88 4.10 11.03
N LEU A 63 10.88 3.80 9.73
CA LEU A 63 11.03 2.43 9.22
C LEU A 63 12.39 1.80 9.59
N HIS A 64 13.46 2.60 9.61
CA HIS A 64 14.79 2.13 10.02
C HIS A 64 14.89 1.83 11.52
N LYS A 65 14.23 2.63 12.36
CA LYS A 65 14.23 2.42 13.82
C LYS A 65 13.30 1.29 14.23
N ASN A 66 12.17 1.13 13.53
CA ASN A 66 11.16 0.12 13.79
C ASN A 66 11.25 -1.06 12.80
N LYS A 67 12.45 -1.65 12.65
CA LYS A 67 12.61 -2.86 11.80
C LYS A 67 11.68 -4.01 12.18
N ASN A 68 11.24 -4.07 13.44
CA ASN A 68 10.30 -5.07 13.94
C ASN A 68 8.83 -4.61 13.90
N GLY A 69 8.55 -3.33 13.64
CA GLY A 69 7.19 -2.77 13.66
C GLY A 69 6.51 -2.79 12.30
N ALA A 70 7.28 -2.60 11.22
CA ALA A 70 6.74 -2.72 9.87
C ALA A 70 6.90 -4.16 9.37
N SER A 71 5.77 -4.84 9.09
CA SER A 71 5.73 -6.21 8.55
C SER A 71 6.74 -6.43 7.41
N GLU A 72 7.44 -7.56 7.41
CA GLU A 72 8.38 -7.97 6.35
C GLU A 72 7.70 -8.11 4.98
N ARG A 73 6.37 -8.30 4.98
CA ARG A 73 5.52 -8.43 3.79
C ARG A 73 5.11 -7.08 3.18
N MET A 74 5.53 -5.97 3.78
CA MET A 74 5.14 -4.62 3.37
C MET A 74 6.25 -3.94 2.55
N ALA A 75 5.91 -3.58 1.32
CA ALA A 75 6.64 -2.63 0.50
C ALA A 75 6.08 -1.22 0.73
N VAL A 76 6.96 -0.24 0.92
CA VAL A 76 6.59 1.16 1.14
C VAL A 76 7.24 2.03 0.08
N HIS A 77 6.39 2.73 -0.66
CA HIS A 77 6.79 3.68 -1.67
C HIS A 77 6.35 5.09 -1.28
N PHE A 78 7.00 6.09 -1.88
CA PHE A 78 6.72 7.48 -1.61
C PHE A 78 6.56 8.28 -2.88
N VAL A 79 5.60 9.20 -2.87
CA VAL A 79 5.27 10.09 -3.98
C VAL A 79 5.30 11.53 -3.48
N HIS A 80 6.03 12.38 -4.20
CA HIS A 80 6.14 13.79 -3.89
C HIS A 80 5.06 14.62 -4.62
N PRO A 81 4.53 15.68 -4.00
CA PRO A 81 3.77 16.70 -4.73
C PRO A 81 4.64 17.34 -5.81
N THR A 82 4.05 17.62 -6.97
CA THR A 82 4.68 18.54 -7.93
C THR A 82 4.70 19.95 -7.34
N ILE A 83 5.69 20.77 -7.68
CA ILE A 83 5.70 22.18 -7.28
C ILE A 83 4.40 22.84 -7.77
N GLY A 84 3.61 23.38 -6.83
CA GLY A 84 2.30 24.01 -7.11
C GLY A 84 1.09 23.08 -6.92
N ASP A 85 1.29 21.77 -6.80
CA ASP A 85 0.22 20.82 -6.45
C ASP A 85 0.16 20.63 -4.93
N SER A 86 -1.00 20.94 -4.35
CA SER A 86 -1.34 20.64 -2.96
C SER A 86 -2.45 19.60 -2.82
N VAL A 87 -3.03 19.17 -3.95
CA VAL A 87 -4.17 18.25 -3.97
C VAL A 87 -3.68 16.81 -3.92
N TYR A 88 -4.31 16.02 -3.04
CA TYR A 88 -4.04 14.59 -2.91
C TYR A 88 -4.48 13.81 -4.16
N PRO A 89 -3.57 13.23 -4.96
CA PRO A 89 -3.91 12.65 -6.25
C PRO A 89 -4.31 11.17 -6.11
N ALA A 90 -5.41 10.90 -5.40
CA ALA A 90 -5.83 9.55 -4.98
C ALA A 90 -5.79 8.50 -6.10
N ALA A 91 -6.40 8.77 -7.25
CA ALA A 91 -6.45 7.83 -8.37
C ALA A 91 -5.05 7.45 -8.91
N TYR A 92 -4.12 8.42 -8.96
CA TYR A 92 -2.75 8.18 -9.37
C TYR A 92 -2.00 7.32 -8.35
N LEU A 93 -2.18 7.59 -7.05
CA LEU A 93 -1.54 6.83 -5.98
C LEU A 93 -2.06 5.40 -5.89
N ALA A 94 -3.37 5.19 -6.10
CA ALA A 94 -3.97 3.88 -6.18
C ALA A 94 -3.39 3.06 -7.33
N LYS A 95 -3.28 3.66 -8.53
CA LYS A 95 -2.64 3.03 -9.67
C LYS A 95 -1.21 2.62 -9.36
N ILE A 96 -0.43 3.50 -8.73
CA ILE A 96 0.94 3.16 -8.31
C ILE A 96 0.95 1.98 -7.33
N ALA A 97 0.08 1.99 -6.32
CA ALA A 97 0.04 0.95 -5.30
C ALA A 97 -0.26 -0.42 -5.92
N VAL A 98 -1.16 -0.45 -6.91
CA VAL A 98 -1.50 -1.65 -7.69
C VAL A 98 -0.35 -2.06 -8.60
N ASP A 99 0.23 -1.12 -9.37
CA ASP A 99 1.34 -1.40 -10.29
C ASP A 99 2.59 -1.91 -9.54
N ALA A 100 2.81 -1.44 -8.31
CA ALA A 100 3.90 -1.89 -7.45
C ALA A 100 3.60 -3.21 -6.73
N ALA A 101 2.36 -3.71 -6.78
CA ALA A 101 1.99 -4.97 -6.16
C ALA A 101 2.76 -6.13 -6.79
N ARG A 102 3.20 -7.06 -5.95
CA ARG A 102 4.03 -8.18 -6.39
C ARG A 102 3.21 -9.41 -6.82
N THR A 103 1.92 -9.44 -6.53
CA THR A 103 1.00 -10.54 -6.88
C THR A 103 0.12 -10.19 -8.07
N GLU A 104 -0.47 -11.21 -8.70
CA GLU A 104 -1.48 -11.05 -9.77
C GLU A 104 -2.81 -10.55 -9.22
N ARG A 105 -3.15 -10.91 -7.98
CA ARG A 105 -4.39 -10.53 -7.30
C ARG A 105 -4.11 -9.38 -6.36
N VAL A 106 -4.79 -8.26 -6.58
CA VAL A 106 -4.59 -7.05 -5.78
C VAL A 106 -5.93 -6.55 -5.25
N LEU A 107 -6.00 -6.36 -3.94
CA LEU A 107 -7.11 -5.68 -3.27
C LEU A 107 -6.77 -4.20 -3.15
N ALA A 108 -7.40 -3.33 -3.93
CA ALA A 108 -7.19 -1.89 -3.84
C ALA A 108 -8.12 -1.26 -2.80
N ALA A 109 -7.56 -0.61 -1.79
CA ALA A 109 -8.31 0.07 -0.74
C ALA A 109 -8.16 1.59 -0.84
N TYR A 110 -9.25 2.26 -1.19
CA TYR A 110 -9.31 3.73 -1.33
C TYR A 110 -9.67 4.43 -0.01
N GLU A 111 -10.49 3.77 0.82
CA GLU A 111 -10.94 4.26 2.12
C GLU A 111 -10.54 3.27 3.21
N LEU A 112 -9.47 3.59 3.93
CA LEU A 112 -8.90 2.68 4.91
C LEU A 112 -9.66 2.69 6.24
N GLU A 113 -10.37 3.77 6.57
CA GLU A 113 -11.00 3.94 7.87
C GLU A 113 -11.95 2.76 8.16
N ASP A 114 -12.74 2.37 7.16
CA ASP A 114 -13.76 1.32 7.27
C ASP A 114 -13.28 -0.08 6.85
N LEU A 115 -12.04 -0.23 6.37
CA LEU A 115 -11.53 -1.51 5.88
C LEU A 115 -11.12 -2.43 7.04
N ASP A 116 -11.86 -3.50 7.32
CA ASP A 116 -11.44 -4.51 8.29
C ASP A 116 -10.18 -5.27 7.81
N VAL A 117 -8.99 -4.87 8.28
CA VAL A 117 -7.71 -5.48 7.92
C VAL A 117 -7.50 -6.75 8.75
N SER A 118 -8.32 -7.76 8.48
CA SER A 118 -8.33 -9.02 9.21
C SER A 118 -8.03 -10.22 8.33
N MET A 119 -7.63 -11.32 8.98
CA MET A 119 -7.58 -12.65 8.34
C MET A 119 -8.90 -13.02 7.66
N GLY A 120 -10.04 -12.61 8.24
CA GLY A 120 -11.36 -12.92 7.70
C GLY A 120 -11.60 -12.24 6.34
N LEU A 121 -11.24 -10.95 6.23
CA LEU A 121 -11.33 -10.23 4.96
C LEU A 121 -10.37 -10.82 3.91
N TYR A 122 -9.14 -11.13 4.33
CA TYR A 122 -8.16 -11.77 3.46
C TYR A 122 -8.69 -13.09 2.88
N SER A 123 -9.15 -14.01 3.72
CA SER A 123 -9.67 -15.31 3.29
C SER A 123 -10.93 -15.18 2.42
N LYS A 124 -11.76 -14.17 2.67
CA LYS A 124 -12.93 -13.89 1.82
C LYS A 124 -12.50 -13.59 0.39
N PHE A 125 -11.55 -12.68 0.20
CA PHE A 125 -11.10 -12.27 -1.12
C PHE A 125 -10.08 -13.21 -1.76
N GLN A 126 -9.38 -14.01 -0.97
CA GLN A 126 -8.53 -15.08 -1.50
C GLN A 126 -9.34 -16.17 -2.21
N ASN A 127 -10.61 -16.37 -1.86
CA ASN A 127 -11.46 -17.41 -2.45
C ASN A 127 -12.52 -16.88 -3.44
N LEU A 128 -12.55 -15.58 -3.70
CA LEU A 128 -13.45 -14.96 -4.67
C LEU A 128 -12.84 -14.99 -6.07
N ASP A 129 -13.55 -15.62 -7.01
CA ASP A 129 -13.49 -15.34 -8.44
C ASP A 129 -14.56 -14.28 -8.73
N ASP A 130 -14.18 -13.24 -9.47
CA ASP A 130 -14.86 -11.94 -9.60
C ASP A 130 -16.40 -11.95 -9.68
N GLU A 131 -17.05 -11.10 -8.87
CA GLU A 131 -17.87 -9.98 -9.37
C GLU A 131 -18.47 -9.16 -8.21
N HIS A 132 -18.32 -7.83 -8.31
CA HIS A 132 -18.99 -6.77 -7.56
C HIS A 132 -18.67 -6.58 -6.07
N SER A 133 -18.01 -5.46 -5.76
CA SER A 133 -18.30 -4.54 -4.64
C SER A 133 -17.42 -3.29 -4.80
N GLU A 134 -17.66 -2.24 -4.01
CA GLU A 134 -16.91 -0.96 -3.93
C GLU A 134 -15.38 -1.11 -3.63
N ILE A 135 -14.91 -2.36 -3.57
CA ILE A 135 -13.54 -2.81 -3.46
C ILE A 135 -13.23 -3.57 -4.76
N ALA A 136 -12.41 -2.99 -5.62
CA ALA A 136 -11.99 -3.66 -6.85
C ALA A 136 -10.86 -4.65 -6.54
N ILE A 137 -11.10 -5.94 -6.76
CA ILE A 137 -10.01 -6.87 -7.02
C ILE A 137 -9.52 -6.53 -8.41
N ILE A 138 -8.30 -6.02 -8.51
CA ILE A 138 -7.68 -5.75 -9.80
C ILE A 138 -6.79 -6.94 -10.09
N GLN A 139 -7.11 -7.66 -11.17
CA GLN A 139 -6.17 -8.60 -11.78
C GLN A 139 -5.11 -7.76 -12.50
N SER A 140 -3.88 -7.81 -11.99
CA SER A 140 -2.75 -7.16 -12.65
C SER A 140 -2.33 -8.02 -13.83
N GLU A 141 -2.54 -7.53 -15.06
CA GLU A 141 -1.94 -8.12 -16.26
C GLU A 141 -0.41 -7.93 -16.17
N LYS A 142 0.29 -8.94 -15.66
CA LYS A 142 1.76 -9.00 -15.67
C LYS A 142 2.27 -9.79 -16.87
#